data_AF-A0A6P5EVP2-F1
#
_entry.id   AF-A0A6P5EVP2-F1
#
_cell.length_a   1.000
_cell.length_b   1.000
_cell.length_c   1.000
_cell.angle_alpha   90.00
_cell.angle_beta   90.00
_cell.angle_gamma   90.00
#
_symmetry.space_group_name_H-M   'P 1'
#
loop_
_entity.id
_entity.type
_entity.pdbx_description
1 polymer ?
#
loop_
_entity_poly.entity_id
_entity_poly.type
_entity_poly.pdbx_seq_one_letter_code
_entity_poly.pdbx_strand_id
1 'polypeptide(L)'
;MAHTSGRKSYARKRKEMELALGKEPDRLTFWEVTHKKKNGNFVNKDAENSLDLARAKFVTLSQGSESDTNKLMDKAFLDIMGPEHNGRVKGLGLGPTLRSYYGVKHTNLPTTSESREGQPGEVEKLKEEMQEMRDELHRLKTLFSDTILLNSRVC
;
A
#
# COMPACT_ATOMS: atom_id res chain seq x y z
N MET A 1 -9.40 22.41 -1.49
CA MET A 1 -9.65 22.35 -2.95
C MET A 1 -11.13 22.09 -3.20
N ALA A 2 -11.77 22.81 -4.11
CA ALA A 2 -13.13 22.50 -4.57
C ALA A 2 -13.14 21.23 -5.44
N HIS A 3 -14.24 20.47 -5.47
CA HIS A 3 -14.37 19.25 -6.28
C HIS A 3 -15.78 19.15 -6.92
N THR A 4 -15.94 18.34 -7.96
CA THR A 4 -17.15 18.19 -8.79
C THR A 4 -17.88 16.85 -8.61
N SER A 5 -17.59 16.11 -7.53
CA SER A 5 -18.27 14.84 -7.22
C SER A 5 -19.73 15.00 -6.81
N GLY A 6 -20.17 16.22 -6.48
CA GLY A 6 -21.54 16.50 -6.05
C GLY A 6 -21.87 15.79 -4.74
N ARG A 7 -23.08 15.24 -4.63
CA ARG A 7 -23.53 14.49 -3.43
C ARG A 7 -23.05 13.03 -3.38
N LYS A 8 -22.33 12.55 -4.39
CA LYS A 8 -21.82 11.17 -4.41
C LYS A 8 -20.53 11.07 -3.59
N SER A 9 -20.44 10.02 -2.76
CA SER A 9 -19.20 9.72 -2.04
C SER A 9 -18.07 9.32 -2.99
N TYR A 10 -16.83 9.57 -2.57
CA TYR A 10 -15.65 9.19 -3.35
C TYR A 10 -15.56 7.66 -3.54
N ALA A 11 -15.91 6.88 -2.51
CA ALA A 11 -15.94 5.42 -2.59
C ALA A 11 -16.89 4.94 -3.70
N ARG A 12 -18.10 5.50 -3.78
CA ARG A 12 -19.06 5.15 -4.84
C ARG A 12 -18.57 5.56 -6.21
N LYS A 13 -18.05 6.78 -6.36
CA LYS A 13 -17.55 7.29 -7.64
C LYS A 13 -16.32 6.50 -8.13
N ARG A 14 -15.46 6.06 -7.21
CA ARG A 14 -14.34 5.17 -7.50
C ARG A 14 -14.83 3.81 -7.99
N LYS A 15 -15.83 3.21 -7.33
CA LYS A 15 -16.40 1.92 -7.78
C LYS A 15 -17.06 2.02 -9.15
N GLU A 16 -17.79 3.10 -9.41
CA GLU A 16 -18.36 3.38 -10.74
C GLU A 16 -17.24 3.49 -11.81
N MET A 17 -16.12 4.13 -11.47
CA MET A 17 -14.97 4.25 -12.38
C MET A 17 -14.22 2.93 -12.57
N GLU A 18 -14.05 2.14 -11.52
CA GLU A 18 -13.47 0.79 -11.57
C GLU A 18 -14.26 -0.11 -12.52
N LEU A 19 -15.59 -0.08 -12.42
CA LEU A 19 -16.48 -0.82 -13.31
C LEU A 19 -16.36 -0.34 -14.77
N ALA A 20 -16.17 0.96 -14.99
CA ALA A 20 -16.01 1.53 -16.33
C ALA A 20 -14.64 1.24 -16.96
N LEU A 21 -13.56 1.23 -16.16
CA LEU A 21 -12.19 1.01 -16.61
C LEU A 21 -11.77 -0.47 -16.59
N GLY A 22 -12.52 -1.33 -15.88
CA GLY A 22 -12.16 -2.72 -15.62
C GLY A 22 -10.99 -2.90 -14.64
N LYS A 23 -10.51 -1.82 -14.02
CA LYS A 23 -9.41 -1.80 -13.04
C LYS A 23 -9.59 -0.68 -12.04
N GLU A 24 -9.00 -0.81 -10.85
CA GLU A 24 -9.04 0.25 -9.85
C GLU A 24 -8.36 1.52 -10.41
N PRO A 25 -9.02 2.70 -10.32
CA PRO A 25 -8.41 3.94 -10.77
C PRO A 25 -7.32 4.38 -9.80
N ASP A 26 -6.19 4.80 -10.38
CA ASP A 26 -5.13 5.48 -9.64
C ASP A 26 -5.63 6.80 -9.01
N ARG A 27 -4.96 7.26 -7.94
CA ARG A 27 -5.30 8.51 -7.24
C ARG A 27 -5.24 9.74 -8.11
N LEU A 28 -4.25 9.89 -8.99
CA LEU A 28 -4.14 11.04 -9.89
C LEU A 28 -5.26 11.03 -10.92
N THR A 29 -5.55 9.86 -11.46
CA THR A 29 -6.67 9.67 -12.41
C THR A 29 -8.00 10.01 -11.74
N PHE A 30 -8.21 9.52 -10.51
CA PHE A 30 -9.40 9.83 -9.74
C PHE A 30 -9.49 11.32 -9.37
N TRP A 31 -8.36 11.94 -9.02
CA TRP A 31 -8.27 13.37 -8.74
C TRP A 31 -8.70 14.20 -9.94
N GLU A 32 -8.16 13.89 -11.13
CA GLU A 32 -8.49 14.57 -12.38
C GLU A 32 -10.00 14.55 -12.66
N VAL A 33 -10.63 13.38 -12.57
CA VAL A 33 -12.08 13.24 -12.82
C VAL A 33 -12.92 13.97 -11.78
N THR A 34 -12.48 14.01 -10.52
CA THR A 34 -13.21 14.68 -9.44
C THR A 34 -12.96 16.18 -9.37
N HIS A 35 -12.00 16.72 -10.11
CA HIS A 35 -11.66 18.14 -10.14
C HIS A 35 -11.85 18.78 -11.52
N LYS A 36 -12.36 18.02 -12.49
CA LYS A 36 -12.84 18.54 -13.78
C LYS A 36 -14.35 18.75 -13.77
N LYS A 37 -14.79 19.81 -14.43
CA LYS A 37 -16.21 20.08 -14.75
C LYS A 37 -16.63 19.21 -15.92
N LYS A 38 -17.95 19.14 -16.19
CA LYS A 38 -18.49 18.41 -17.37
C LYS A 38 -17.95 18.94 -18.70
N ASN A 39 -17.56 20.21 -18.71
CA ASN A 39 -16.97 20.95 -19.82
C ASN A 39 -15.48 20.59 -20.05
N GLY A 40 -14.88 19.70 -19.26
CA GLY A 40 -13.48 19.29 -19.39
C GLY A 40 -12.48 20.17 -18.64
N ASN A 41 -12.83 21.43 -18.34
CA ASN A 41 -11.97 22.35 -17.59
C ASN A 41 -11.90 22.01 -16.10
N PHE A 42 -10.78 22.33 -15.47
CA PHE A 42 -10.63 22.23 -14.03
C PHE A 42 -11.56 23.19 -13.27
N VAL A 43 -11.86 22.82 -12.03
CA VAL A 43 -12.66 23.64 -11.10
C VAL A 43 -12.01 24.98 -10.80
N ASN A 44 -10.70 24.99 -10.61
CA ASN A 44 -9.84 26.15 -10.39
C ASN A 44 -8.44 25.88 -10.96
N LYS A 45 -7.66 26.95 -11.12
CA LYS A 45 -6.27 26.86 -11.61
C LYS A 45 -5.36 26.10 -10.65
N ASP A 46 -5.63 26.16 -9.34
CA ASP A 46 -4.82 25.42 -8.36
C ASP A 46 -4.99 23.90 -8.52
N ALA A 47 -6.18 23.40 -8.84
CA ALA A 47 -6.38 21.96 -9.05
C ALA A 47 -5.65 21.45 -10.30
N GLU A 48 -5.62 22.27 -11.34
CA GLU A 48 -4.83 22.02 -12.56
C GLU A 48 -3.33 21.98 -12.22
N ASN A 49 -2.82 23.05 -11.60
CA ASN A 49 -1.42 23.15 -11.18
C ASN A 49 -1.00 21.99 -10.27
N SER A 50 -1.84 21.60 -9.30
CA SER A 50 -1.55 20.47 -8.41
C SER A 50 -1.47 19.14 -9.16
N LEU A 51 -2.35 18.91 -10.14
CA LEU A 51 -2.28 17.69 -10.94
C LEU A 51 -1.02 17.66 -11.80
N ASP A 52 -0.67 18.77 -12.43
CA ASP A 52 0.51 18.87 -13.29
C ASP A 52 1.81 18.69 -12.50
N LEU A 53 1.91 19.33 -11.32
CA LEU A 53 3.04 19.14 -10.42
C LEU A 53 3.16 17.69 -9.94
N ALA A 54 2.03 17.05 -9.62
CA ALA A 54 2.04 15.66 -9.16
C ALA A 54 2.46 14.70 -10.29
N ARG A 55 2.01 14.94 -11.53
CA ARG A 55 2.45 14.18 -12.71
C ARG A 55 3.95 14.37 -12.99
N ALA A 56 4.44 15.60 -12.93
CA ALA A 56 5.86 15.89 -13.11
C ALA A 56 6.71 15.17 -12.04
N LYS A 57 6.27 15.23 -10.77
CA LYS A 57 6.91 14.49 -9.67
C LYS A 57 6.91 12.99 -9.87
N PHE A 58 5.80 12.42 -10.33
CA PHE A 58 5.72 10.99 -10.65
C PHE A 58 6.74 10.60 -11.72
N VAL A 59 6.87 11.39 -12.79
CA VAL A 59 7.88 11.14 -13.85
C VAL A 59 9.29 11.14 -13.25
N THR A 60 9.63 12.15 -12.44
CA THR A 60 10.94 12.21 -11.77
C THR A 60 11.19 11.01 -10.87
N LEU A 61 10.19 10.57 -10.10
CA LEU A 61 10.31 9.41 -9.21
C LEU A 61 10.45 8.09 -9.98
N SER A 62 9.75 7.96 -11.12
CA SER A 62 9.77 6.75 -11.96
C SER A 62 11.10 6.53 -12.67
N GLN A 63 11.86 7.60 -12.96
CA GLN A 63 13.16 7.50 -13.62
C GLN A 63 14.27 6.93 -12.73
N GLY A 64 14.08 6.88 -11.41
CA GLY A 64 15.09 6.44 -10.46
C GLY A 64 14.73 5.21 -9.63
N SER A 65 13.62 4.51 -9.92
CA SER A 65 13.13 3.45 -9.03
C SER A 65 12.35 2.35 -9.76
N GLU A 66 12.72 1.07 -9.55
CA GLU A 66 11.93 -0.12 -9.92
C GLU A 66 10.78 -0.41 -8.94
N SER A 67 10.27 0.62 -8.25
CA SER A 67 9.17 0.44 -7.30
C SER A 67 7.81 0.42 -7.98
N ASP A 68 6.83 -0.17 -7.27
CA ASP A 68 5.43 -0.23 -7.70
C ASP A 68 4.91 1.16 -8.12
N THR A 69 4.48 1.26 -9.38
CA THR A 69 3.96 2.50 -10.00
C THR A 69 2.86 3.17 -9.16
N ASN A 70 2.00 2.40 -8.49
CA ASN A 70 0.94 2.95 -7.65
C ASN A 70 1.50 3.61 -6.39
N LYS A 71 2.56 3.03 -5.79
CA LYS A 71 3.23 3.63 -4.63
C LYS A 71 3.95 4.93 -4.99
N LEU A 72 4.54 4.98 -6.19
CA LEU A 72 5.17 6.19 -6.71
C LEU A 72 4.13 7.29 -6.97
N MET A 73 2.97 6.94 -7.53
CA MET A 73 1.86 7.89 -7.72
C MET A 73 1.30 8.37 -6.37
N ASP A 74 1.11 7.48 -5.40
CA ASP A 74 0.68 7.85 -4.05
C ASP A 74 1.68 8.82 -3.40
N LYS A 75 2.99 8.56 -3.52
CA LYS A 75 4.03 9.46 -3.00
C LYS A 75 3.98 10.84 -3.68
N ALA A 76 3.92 10.88 -5.02
CA ALA A 76 3.82 12.12 -5.78
C ALA A 76 2.57 12.92 -5.41
N PHE A 77 1.44 12.23 -5.16
CA PHE A 77 0.20 12.85 -4.73
C PHE A 77 0.33 13.48 -3.34
N LEU A 78 0.94 12.79 -2.37
CA LEU A 78 1.12 13.31 -1.01
C LEU A 78 2.10 14.49 -0.94
N ASP A 79 3.15 14.49 -1.75
CA ASP A 79 4.09 15.61 -1.82
C ASP A 79 3.38 16.92 -2.21
N ILE A 80 2.38 16.85 -3.09
CA ILE A 80 1.64 18.02 -3.57
C ILE A 80 0.43 18.35 -2.69
N MET A 81 -0.33 17.33 -2.27
CA MET A 81 -1.58 17.52 -1.51
C MET A 81 -1.36 17.61 0.01
N GLY A 82 -0.13 17.37 0.45
CA GLY A 82 0.27 17.26 1.83
C GLY A 82 0.06 15.86 2.42
N PRO A 83 0.64 15.60 3.61
CA PRO A 83 0.56 14.32 4.28
C PRO A 83 -0.89 13.93 4.62
N GLU A 84 -1.11 12.62 4.74
CA GLU A 84 -2.40 12.08 5.17
C GLU A 84 -2.69 12.42 6.63
N HIS A 85 -3.97 12.59 6.97
CA HIS A 85 -4.40 12.80 8.35
C HIS A 85 -4.73 11.46 9.01
N ASN A 86 -4.46 11.33 10.31
CA ASN A 86 -4.81 10.13 11.06
C ASN A 86 -6.31 9.78 10.91
N GLY A 87 -6.58 8.50 10.65
CA GLY A 87 -7.95 7.97 10.54
C GLY A 87 -8.62 8.13 9.19
N ARG A 88 -8.05 8.88 8.22
CA ARG A 88 -8.65 9.02 6.89
C ARG A 88 -7.62 9.20 5.80
N VAL A 89 -7.74 8.42 4.73
CA VAL A 89 -6.93 8.58 3.52
C VAL A 89 -7.65 9.50 2.51
N LYS A 90 -6.94 10.53 2.01
CA LYS A 90 -7.43 11.47 1.01
C LYS A 90 -7.76 10.74 -0.29
N GLY A 91 -8.87 11.14 -0.93
CA GLY A 91 -9.24 10.59 -2.24
C GLY A 91 -9.87 9.19 -2.24
N LEU A 92 -9.91 8.47 -1.10
CA LEU A 92 -10.47 7.11 -1.04
C LEU A 92 -11.91 7.03 -0.52
N GLY A 93 -12.41 8.09 0.13
CA GLY A 93 -13.74 8.12 0.73
C GLY A 93 -13.72 7.82 2.23
N LEU A 94 -14.84 7.32 2.75
CA LEU A 94 -14.98 6.89 4.15
C LEU A 94 -14.65 5.40 4.24
N GLY A 95 -13.86 5.00 5.25
CA GLY A 95 -13.49 3.61 5.49
C GLY A 95 -11.97 3.41 5.57
N PRO A 96 -11.22 3.66 4.48
CA PRO A 96 -9.77 3.45 4.48
C PRO A 96 -9.07 4.34 5.50
N THR A 97 -8.40 3.68 6.45
CA THR A 97 -7.46 4.31 7.38
C THR A 97 -6.04 4.14 6.86
N LEU A 98 -5.11 4.97 7.32
CA LEU A 98 -3.70 4.86 6.94
C LEU A 98 -3.15 3.45 7.21
N ARG A 99 -3.55 2.87 8.35
CA ARG A 99 -3.17 1.51 8.76
C ARG A 99 -3.68 0.45 7.78
N SER A 100 -4.96 0.50 7.40
CA SER A 100 -5.53 -0.50 6.50
C SER A 100 -5.04 -0.34 5.07
N TYR A 101 -4.77 0.90 4.63
CA TYR A 101 -4.42 1.18 3.24
C TYR A 101 -2.91 1.02 2.97
N TYR A 102 -2.05 1.58 3.82
CA TYR A 102 -0.60 1.50 3.67
C TYR A 102 0.02 0.33 4.44
N GLY A 103 -0.77 -0.43 5.20
CA GLY A 103 -0.28 -1.53 6.03
C GLY A 103 0.53 -1.07 7.25
N VAL A 104 0.41 0.20 7.66
CA VAL A 104 1.19 0.77 8.78
C VAL A 104 0.70 0.16 10.10
N LYS A 105 1.46 -0.82 10.62
CA LYS A 105 1.36 -1.26 12.02
C LYS A 105 1.78 -0.07 12.91
N HIS A 106 1.14 0.16 14.06
CA HIS A 106 1.43 1.32 14.91
C HIS A 106 2.91 1.32 15.32
N THR A 107 3.71 2.05 14.58
CA THR A 107 4.97 2.63 15.04
C THR A 107 4.86 4.11 14.72
N ASN A 108 5.20 4.92 15.71
CA ASN A 108 4.88 6.34 15.80
C ASN A 108 5.19 7.12 14.52
N LEU A 109 4.28 8.01 14.14
CA LEU A 109 4.46 8.99 13.06
C LEU A 109 5.81 9.72 13.20
N PRO A 110 6.63 9.81 12.14
CA PRO A 110 7.60 10.87 12.02
C PRO A 110 7.18 11.84 10.91
N THR A 111 6.97 13.08 11.32
CA THR A 111 7.14 14.25 10.47
C THR A 111 8.55 14.20 9.88
N THR A 112 8.63 14.20 8.55
CA THR A 112 9.85 14.41 7.74
C THR A 112 11.03 13.43 7.86
N SER A 113 11.71 13.29 6.72
CA SER A 113 13.02 12.67 6.47
C SER A 113 13.18 11.16 6.75
N GLU A 114 13.38 10.46 5.63
CA GLU A 114 14.41 9.44 5.41
C GLU A 114 14.32 8.10 6.18
N SER A 115 14.36 7.04 5.37
CA SER A 115 14.94 5.73 5.69
C SER A 115 14.51 5.12 7.02
N ARG A 116 13.45 4.31 6.99
CA ARG A 116 13.28 3.23 7.97
C ARG A 116 13.04 1.92 7.24
N GLU A 117 14.16 1.32 6.87
CA GLU A 117 14.28 -0.10 6.62
C GLU A 117 13.52 -0.86 7.72
N GLY A 118 12.65 -1.77 7.30
CA GLY A 118 11.87 -2.61 8.20
C GLY A 118 12.82 -3.31 9.17
N GLN A 119 12.45 -3.32 10.45
CA GLN A 119 13.27 -3.85 11.54
C GLN A 119 13.77 -5.28 11.19
N PRO A 120 15.06 -5.46 10.86
CA PRO A 120 15.58 -6.73 10.36
C PRO A 120 15.55 -7.83 11.44
N GLY A 121 15.65 -7.45 12.71
CA GLY A 121 15.78 -8.40 13.83
C GLY A 121 14.53 -9.24 14.14
N GLU A 122 13.31 -8.76 13.84
CA GLU A 122 12.09 -9.53 14.13
C GLU A 122 11.88 -10.67 13.11
N VAL A 123 12.22 -10.41 11.85
CA VAL A 123 12.19 -11.43 10.79
C VAL A 123 13.30 -12.47 10.99
N GLU A 124 14.47 -12.04 11.44
CA GLU A 124 15.60 -12.92 11.72
C GLU A 124 15.31 -13.84 12.91
N LYS A 125 14.77 -13.29 14.01
CA LYS A 125 14.33 -14.10 15.16
C LYS A 125 13.25 -15.12 14.80
N LEU A 126 12.25 -14.71 14.00
CA LEU A 126 11.21 -15.64 13.53
C LEU A 126 11.76 -16.74 12.61
N LYS A 127 12.80 -16.44 11.81
CA LYS A 127 13.48 -17.43 10.98
C LYS A 127 14.25 -18.44 11.83
N GLU A 128 14.90 -17.99 12.91
CA GLU A 128 15.59 -18.86 13.88
C GLU A 128 14.59 -19.79 14.58
N GLU A 129 13.49 -19.27 15.12
CA GLU A 129 12.44 -20.08 15.76
C GLU A 129 11.81 -21.11 14.77
N MET A 130 11.59 -20.70 13.52
CA MET A 130 11.14 -21.61 12.45
C MET A 130 12.14 -22.70 12.11
N GLN A 131 13.44 -22.43 12.25
CA GLN A 131 14.49 -23.39 11.98
C GLN A 131 14.60 -24.41 13.12
N GLU A 132 14.54 -23.94 14.36
CA GLU A 132 14.56 -24.81 15.55
C GLU A 132 13.38 -25.79 15.55
N MET A 133 12.18 -25.30 15.23
CA MET A 133 10.98 -26.16 15.13
C MET A 133 11.10 -27.19 14.00
N ARG A 134 11.75 -26.84 12.87
CA ARG A 134 12.00 -27.78 11.78
C ARG A 134 12.97 -28.88 12.20
N ASP A 135 14.02 -28.53 12.94
CA ASP A 135 15.01 -29.48 13.42
C ASP A 135 14.40 -30.44 14.46
N GLU A 136 13.52 -29.95 15.32
CA GLU A 136 12.82 -30.74 16.33
C GLU A 136 11.84 -31.74 15.70
N LEU A 137 11.09 -31.30 14.68
CA LEU A 137 10.27 -32.19 13.85
C LEU A 137 11.12 -33.25 13.13
N HIS A 138 12.30 -32.88 12.63
CA HIS A 138 13.19 -33.82 11.98
C HIS A 138 13.70 -34.89 12.95
N ARG A 139 14.08 -34.50 14.17
CA ARG A 139 14.51 -35.44 15.24
C ARG A 139 13.39 -36.40 15.66
N LEU A 140 12.17 -35.89 15.82
CA LEU A 140 11.01 -36.75 16.12
C LEU A 140 10.76 -37.75 14.99
N LYS A 141 10.87 -37.30 13.74
CA LYS A 141 10.71 -38.17 12.56
C LYS A 141 11.78 -39.26 12.48
N THR A 142 13.04 -38.95 12.80
CA THR A 142 14.11 -39.95 12.82
C THR A 142 13.90 -40.97 13.92
N LEU A 143 13.58 -40.53 15.15
CA LEU A 143 13.29 -41.43 16.27
C LEU A 143 12.13 -42.38 15.95
N PHE A 144 11.08 -41.88 15.30
CA PHE A 144 9.93 -42.70 14.92
C PHE A 144 10.31 -43.76 13.88
N SER A 145 11.18 -43.40 12.92
CA SER A 145 11.68 -44.31 11.90
C SER A 145 12.60 -45.39 12.48
N ASP A 146 13.50 -45.01 13.41
CA ASP A 146 14.42 -45.94 14.07
C ASP A 146 13.68 -46.92 14.99
N THR A 147 12.64 -46.45 15.67
CA THR A 147 11.78 -47.30 16.53
C THR A 147 11.02 -48.34 15.71
N ILE A 148 10.56 -47.99 14.50
CA ILE A 148 9.91 -48.95 13.59
C ILE A 148 10.92 -50.00 13.11
N LEU A 149 12.15 -49.61 12.78
CA LEU A 149 13.20 -50.53 12.31
C LEU A 149 13.69 -51.48 13.40
N LEU A 150 13.83 -51.02 14.65
CA LEU A 150 14.19 -51.86 15.80
C LEU A 150 13.11 -52.89 16.12
N ASN A 151 11.83 -52.51 16.05
CA ASN A 151 10.71 -53.44 16.30
C ASN A 151 10.51 -54.48 15.19
N SER A 152 11.01 -54.24 13.97
CA SER A 152 11.00 -55.23 12.87
C SER A 152 12.15 -56.26 12.90
N ARG A 153 13.14 -56.09 13.79
CA ARG A 153 14.29 -57.01 13.94
C ARG A 153 14.17 -58.00 15.09
N VAL A 154 13.08 -57.93 15.87
CA VAL A 154 12.83 -58.80 17.04
C VAL A 154 11.79 -59.91 16.72
N CYS A 155 11.65 -60.28 15.45
CA CYS A 155 10.89 -61.47 15.03
C CYS A 155 11.78 -62.40 14.21
#